data_AF-A0A951XKK2-F1
#
_entry.id   AF-A0A951XKK2-F1
#
_cell.length_a   1.000
_cell.length_b   1.000
_cell.length_c   1.000
_cell.angle_alpha   90.00
_cell.angle_beta   90.00
_cell.angle_gamma   90.00
#
_symmetry.space_group_name_H-M   'P 1'
#
loop_
_entity.id
_entity.type
_entity.pdbx_description
1 polymer ?
#
loop_
_entity_poly.entity_id
_entity_poly.type
_entity_poly.pdbx_seq_one_letter_code
_entity_poly.pdbx_strand_id
1 'polypeptide(L)' 'MNKKRRMKNRATARQLAKDTAPPCPECGQKGPHWVGVPMTLADLLSGTEPEGFWLCDMFYGPDGKRLPF' A
#
# COMPACT_ATOMS: atom_id res chain seq x y z
N MET A 1 20.98 -2.65 -18.44
CA MET A 1 20.76 -1.81 -17.23
C MET A 1 21.67 -2.29 -16.10
N ASN A 2 22.56 -1.43 -15.57
CA ASN A 2 23.55 -1.80 -14.54
C ASN A 2 22.91 -1.97 -13.14
N LYS A 3 23.46 -2.84 -12.28
CA LYS A 3 23.07 -3.10 -10.88
C LYS A 3 22.86 -1.82 -10.06
N LYS A 4 23.78 -0.85 -10.15
CA LYS A 4 23.65 0.46 -9.45
C LYS A 4 22.36 1.19 -9.84
N ARG A 5 22.05 1.21 -11.13
CA ARG A 5 20.82 1.83 -11.65
C ARG A 5 19.56 1.06 -11.21
N ARG A 6 19.61 -0.28 -11.20
CA ARG A 6 18.50 -1.10 -10.67
C ARG A 6 18.19 -0.79 -9.20
N MET A 7 19.22 -0.67 -8.37
CA MET A 7 19.04 -0.34 -6.95
C MET A 7 18.48 1.07 -6.75
N LYS A 8 18.98 2.05 -7.51
CA LYS A 8 18.43 3.42 -7.49
C LYS A 8 16.95 3.42 -7.88
N ASN A 9 16.59 2.74 -8.97
CA ASN A 9 15.20 2.66 -9.42
C ASN A 9 14.28 2.02 -8.38
N ARG A 10 14.73 0.96 -7.69
CA ARG A 10 13.97 0.34 -6.59
C ARG A 10 13.77 1.30 -5.41
N ALA A 11 14.80 2.05 -5.03
CA ALA A 11 14.69 3.05 -3.97
C ALA A 11 13.72 4.17 -4.35
N THR A 12 13.83 4.68 -5.58
CA THR A 12 12.91 5.71 -6.11
C THR A 12 11.47 5.20 -6.17
N ALA A 13 11.24 3.97 -6.63
CA ALA A 13 9.90 3.39 -6.66
C ALA A 13 9.28 3.26 -5.25
N ARG A 14 10.07 2.87 -4.25
CA ARG A 14 9.63 2.82 -2.85
C ARG A 14 9.27 4.20 -2.30
N GLN A 15 10.04 5.22 -2.66
CA GLN A 15 9.77 6.60 -2.24
C GLN A 15 8.49 7.12 -2.90
N LEU A 16 8.38 6.97 -4.23
CA LEU A 16 7.19 7.37 -4.98
C LEU A 16 5.93 6.70 -4.44
N ALA A 17 5.98 5.40 -4.13
CA ALA A 17 4.84 4.69 -3.56
C ALA A 17 4.35 5.30 -2.23
N LYS A 18 5.25 5.85 -1.39
CA LYS A 18 4.87 6.57 -0.17
C LYS A 18 4.30 7.95 -0.48
N ASP A 19 4.94 8.68 -1.39
CA ASP A 19 4.58 10.06 -1.72
C ASP A 19 3.21 10.15 -2.42
N THR A 20 2.90 9.16 -3.28
CA THR A 20 1.63 9.05 -4.01
C THR A 20 0.55 8.32 -3.22
N ALA A 21 0.87 7.75 -2.06
CA ALA A 21 -0.13 7.07 -1.25
C ALA A 21 -1.16 8.08 -0.73
N PRO A 22 -2.47 7.75 -0.78
CA PRO A 22 -3.49 8.57 -0.16
C PRO A 22 -3.21 8.69 1.35
N PRO A 23 -3.50 9.85 1.96
CA PRO A 23 -3.37 10.00 3.41
C PRO A 23 -4.36 9.04 4.08
N CYS A 24 -3.91 8.41 5.15
CA CYS A 24 -4.78 7.54 5.93
C CYS A 24 -5.88 8.36 6.62
N PRO A 25 -7.16 7.98 6.49
CA PRO A 25 -8.27 8.72 7.09
C PRO A 25 -8.23 8.74 8.63
N GLU A 26 -7.50 7.80 9.23
CA GLU A 26 -7.51 7.56 10.68
C GLU A 26 -6.37 8.30 11.39
N CYS A 27 -5.14 8.20 10.89
CA CYS A 27 -3.96 8.85 11.51
C CYS A 27 -3.40 10.03 10.70
N GLY A 28 -3.92 10.30 9.51
CA GLY A 28 -3.50 11.41 8.64
C GLY A 28 -2.11 11.26 7.99
N GLN A 29 -1.36 10.19 8.30
CA GLN A 29 -0.03 9.96 7.71
C GLN A 29 -0.12 9.39 6.29
N LYS A 30 0.88 9.72 5.46
CA LYS A 30 1.07 9.15 4.11
C LYS A 30 1.98 7.94 4.19
N GLY A 31 1.62 6.87 3.48
CA GLY A 31 2.41 5.65 3.47
C GLY A 31 1.60 4.43 3.05
N PRO A 32 2.16 3.22 3.20
CA PRO A 32 1.53 1.97 2.79
C PRO A 32 0.41 1.54 3.76
N HIS A 33 -0.50 2.44 4.10
CA HIS A 33 -1.66 2.12 4.93
C HIS A 33 -2.76 1.48 4.10
N TRP A 34 -2.83 1.74 2.80
CA TRP A 34 -3.77 1.06 1.92
C TRP A 34 -3.13 -0.17 1.28
N VAL A 35 -3.77 -1.32 1.45
CA VAL A 35 -3.43 -2.56 0.75
C VAL A 35 -4.56 -2.89 -0.22
N GLY A 36 -4.29 -2.76 -1.52
CA GLY A 36 -5.20 -3.19 -2.57
C GLY A 36 -5.14 -4.71 -2.77
N VAL A 37 -6.30 -5.33 -2.90
CA VAL A 37 -6.44 -6.73 -3.31
C VAL A 37 -6.03 -6.84 -4.79
N PRO A 38 -5.32 -7.90 -5.20
CA PRO A 38 -4.99 -8.09 -6.61
C PRO A 38 -6.25 -8.12 -7.47
N MET A 39 -6.27 -7.29 -8.51
CA MET A 39 -7.33 -7.30 -9.51
C MET A 39 -7.33 -8.63 -10.26
N THR A 40 -8.48 -9.31 -10.30
CA THR A 40 -8.65 -10.52 -11.11
C THR A 40 -8.98 -10.16 -12.57
N LEU A 41 -8.82 -11.13 -13.49
CA LEU A 41 -9.24 -10.95 -14.88
C LEU A 41 -10.75 -10.66 -14.99
N ALA A 42 -11.55 -11.26 -14.11
CA ALA A 42 -12.99 -11.01 -14.07
C ALA A 42 -13.29 -9.55 -13.70
N ASP A 43 -12.62 -9.00 -12.68
CA ASP A 43 -12.78 -7.60 -12.25
C ASP A 43 -12.42 -6.62 -13.37
N LEU A 44 -11.37 -6.92 -14.13
CA LEU A 44 -10.96 -6.12 -15.28
C LEU A 44 -12.03 -6.13 -16.39
N LEU A 45 -12.64 -7.28 -16.64
CA LEU A 45 -13.69 -7.42 -17.66
C LEU A 45 -15.01 -6.79 -17.23
N SER A 46 -15.32 -6.79 -15.93
CA SER A 46 -16.52 -6.17 -15.37
C SER A 46 -16.37 -4.68 -15.07
N GLY A 47 -15.15 -4.13 -15.17
CA GLY A 47 -14.86 -2.75 -14.78
C GLY A 47 -14.99 -2.51 -13.28
N THR A 48 -14.89 -3.55 -12.47
CA THR A 48 -14.95 -3.46 -11.02
C THR A 48 -13.62 -2.95 -10.48
N GLU A 49 -13.64 -1.88 -9.68
CA GLU A 49 -12.43 -1.45 -8.99
C GLU A 49 -12.02 -2.47 -7.93
N PRO A 50 -10.73 -2.83 -7.86
CA PRO A 50 -10.26 -3.81 -6.89
C PRO A 50 -10.44 -3.25 -5.47
N GLU A 51 -11.03 -4.07 -4.61
CA GLU A 51 -11.19 -3.75 -3.20
C GLU A 51 -9.83 -3.64 -2.50
N GLY A 52 -9.84 -3.11 -1.28
CA GLY A 52 -8.66 -3.06 -0.42
C GLY A 52 -9.05 -2.75 1.02
N PHE A 53 -8.05 -2.74 1.88
CA PHE A 53 -8.25 -2.45 3.30
C PHE A 53 -7.14 -1.56 3.85
N TRP A 54 -7.49 -0.81 4.89
CA TRP A 54 -6.57 0.06 5.60
C TRP A 54 -5.87 -0.68 6.75
N LEU A 55 -4.54 -0.70 6.72
CA LEU A 55 -3.64 -1.11 7.77
C LEU A 55 -3.06 0.15 8.42
N CYS A 56 -3.75 0.70 9.42
CA CYS A 56 -3.19 1.78 10.24
C CYS A 56 -2.55 1.18 11.49
N ASP A 57 -1.32 1.57 11.81
CA ASP A 57 -0.60 1.12 13.02
C ASP A 57 -1.36 1.41 14.31
N MET A 58 -2.35 2.32 14.32
CA MET A 58 -3.24 2.52 15.47
C MET A 58 -4.11 1.30 15.77
N PHE A 59 -4.41 0.47 14.76
CA PHE A 59 -5.22 -0.72 14.91
C PHE A 59 -4.40 -2.00 14.94
N TYR A 60 -3.12 -1.96 14.60
CA TYR A 60 -2.28 -3.16 14.49
C TYR A 60 -1.05 -3.03 15.38
N GLY A 61 -0.84 -4.01 16.25
CA GLY A 61 0.33 -4.09 17.10
C GLY A 61 1.62 -4.34 16.30
N PRO A 62 2.80 -4.24 16.93
CA PRO A 62 4.09 -4.50 16.29
C PRO A 62 4.25 -5.96 15.80
N ASP A 63 3.38 -6.86 16.24
CA ASP A 63 3.25 -8.24 15.78
C ASP A 63 2.33 -8.39 14.55
N GLY A 64 1.77 -7.28 14.03
CA GLY A 64 0.86 -7.25 12.89
C GLY A 64 -0.55 -7.75 13.19
N LYS A 65 -0.88 -8.01 14.46
CA LYS A 65 -2.23 -8.40 14.87
C LYS A 65 -3.07 -7.19 15.17
N ARG A 66 -4.36 -7.27 14.87
CA ARG A 66 -5.32 -6.21 15.22
C ARG A 66 -5.41 -6.09 16.75
N LEU A 67 -5.25 -4.89 17.28
CA LEU A 67 -5.40 -4.60 18.70
C LEU A 67 -6.86 -4.85 19.13
N PRO A 68 -7.09 -5.41 20.34
CA PRO A 68 -8.43 -5.54 20.89
C PRO A 68 -9.02 -4.14 21.15
N PHE A 69 -10.31 -3.99 20.86
CA PHE A 69 -11.09 -2.76 21.05
C PHE A 69 -11.22 -2.37 22.52
#